data_AF-W4P3J3-F1
#
_entry.id   AF-W4P3J3-F1
#
_cell.length_a   1.000
_cell.length_b   1.000
_cell.length_c   1.000
_cell.angle_alpha   90.00
_cell.angle_beta   90.00
_cell.angle_gamma   90.00
#
_symmetry.space_group_name_H-M   'P 1'
#
loop_
_entity.id
_entity.type
_entity.pdbx_description
1 polymer ?
#
loop_
_entity_poly.entity_id
_entity_poly.type
_entity_poly.pdbx_seq_one_letter_code
_entity_poly.pdbx_strand_id
1 'polypeptide(L)'
;MIGEYDKSINDLLIYLSAKFGITPSCSRPDYTQTSSDNYQTYTPFYGMSIKQLAMVKTILGFRRQEFIHEGLRWFDIRRFYIPVKRTSKYKFYKQLEKEDPRKLLQIPAEAINRGLEPNPR
;
A
#
# COMPACT_ATOMS: atom_id res chain seq x y z
N MET A 1 -12.28 5.19 6.23
CA MET A 1 -12.01 6.65 6.16
C MET A 1 -13.31 7.36 6.49
N ILE A 2 -13.30 8.30 7.45
CA ILE A 2 -14.50 8.97 7.98
C ILE A 2 -15.10 9.99 6.97
N GLY A 3 -14.56 10.07 5.74
CA GLY A 3 -15.07 10.94 4.68
C GLY A 3 -14.61 12.40 4.77
N GLU A 4 -13.73 12.72 5.73
CA GLU A 4 -13.17 14.07 5.92
C GLU A 4 -12.04 14.37 4.92
N TYR A 5 -12.37 14.42 3.63
CA TYR A 5 -11.38 14.60 2.55
C TYR A 5 -10.71 15.97 2.60
N ASP A 6 -11.46 17.04 2.90
CA ASP A 6 -10.90 18.40 2.93
C ASP A 6 -9.83 18.58 4.00
N LYS A 7 -10.02 17.96 5.17
CA LYS A 7 -9.01 17.94 6.24
C LYS A 7 -7.80 17.12 5.82
N SER A 8 -8.03 15.95 5.23
CA SER A 8 -6.95 15.09 4.72
C SER A 8 -6.10 15.79 3.64
N ILE A 9 -6.73 16.58 2.78
CA ILE A 9 -6.04 17.41 1.77
C ILE A 9 -5.24 18.51 2.45
N ASN A 10 -5.79 19.19 3.47
CA ASN A 10 -5.04 20.20 4.23
C ASN A 10 -3.78 19.61 4.86
N ASP A 11 -3.89 18.45 5.52
CA ASP A 11 -2.75 17.79 6.14
C ASP A 11 -1.67 17.44 5.10
N LEU A 12 -2.09 16.95 3.93
CA LEU A 12 -1.18 16.65 2.82
C LEU A 12 -0.49 17.92 2.31
N LEU A 13 -1.21 19.03 2.16
CA LEU A 13 -0.65 20.30 1.70
C LEU A 13 0.32 20.89 2.73
N ILE A 14 0.00 20.82 4.02
CA ILE A 14 0.89 21.23 5.10
C ILE A 14 2.17 20.40 5.06
N TYR A 15 2.05 19.09 4.93
CA TYR A 15 3.19 18.19 4.80
C TYR A 15 4.09 18.55 3.61
N LEU A 16 3.49 18.77 2.43
CA LEU A 16 4.23 19.10 1.21
C LEU A 16 4.95 20.45 1.31
N SER A 17 4.26 21.46 1.86
CA SER A 17 4.83 22.78 2.08
C SER A 17 5.97 22.75 3.10
N ALA A 18 5.75 22.12 4.26
CA ALA A 18 6.75 22.07 5.32
C ALA A 18 8.01 21.27 4.92
N LYS A 19 7.83 20.17 4.19
CA LYS A 19 8.94 19.28 3.85
C LYS A 19 9.66 19.64 2.57
N PHE A 20 8.91 19.97 1.52
CA PHE A 20 9.47 20.19 0.18
C PHE A 20 9.45 21.67 -0.23
N GLY A 21 8.80 22.55 0.54
CA GLY A 21 8.63 23.96 0.16
C GLY A 21 7.70 24.15 -1.04
N ILE A 22 6.85 23.15 -1.35
CA ILE A 22 6.02 23.13 -2.56
C ILE A 22 4.55 23.17 -2.18
N THR A 23 3.80 24.03 -2.87
CA THR A 23 2.33 24.00 -2.90
C THR A 23 1.88 23.62 -4.30
N PRO A 24 1.29 22.43 -4.50
CA PRO A 24 0.81 22.02 -5.82
C PRO A 24 -0.26 22.98 -6.33
N SER A 25 -0.21 23.31 -7.62
CA SER A 25 -1.18 24.22 -8.27
C SER A 25 -2.49 23.55 -8.68
N CYS A 26 -2.70 22.27 -8.35
CA CYS A 26 -3.91 21.54 -8.71
C CYS A 26 -5.09 21.87 -7.80
N SER A 27 -6.30 21.65 -8.32
CA SER A 27 -7.55 21.95 -7.62
C SER A 27 -7.87 20.87 -6.57
N ARG A 28 -8.66 21.20 -5.55
CA ARG A 28 -9.08 20.24 -4.51
C ARG A 28 -9.71 18.95 -5.06
N PRO A 29 -10.62 19.01 -6.06
CA PRO A 29 -11.18 17.79 -6.65
C PRO A 29 -10.14 16.81 -7.19
N ASP A 30 -8.99 17.30 -7.67
CA ASP A 30 -7.94 16.48 -8.29
C ASP A 30 -7.31 15.49 -7.30
N TYR A 31 -7.26 15.83 -6.02
CA TYR A 31 -6.75 14.94 -4.96
C TYR A 31 -7.66 13.73 -4.70
N THR A 32 -8.94 13.84 -5.05
CA THR A 32 -9.94 12.80 -4.81
C THR A 32 -10.32 12.02 -6.07
N GLN A 33 -9.60 12.25 -7.17
CA GLN A 33 -9.85 11.59 -8.45
C GLN A 33 -8.69 10.67 -8.82
N THR A 34 -9.03 9.51 -9.39
CA THR A 34 -8.04 8.55 -9.90
C THR A 34 -8.70 7.59 -10.88
N SER A 35 -7.91 6.87 -11.68
CA SER A 35 -8.43 5.81 -12.57
C SER A 35 -8.99 4.63 -11.76
N SER A 36 -10.11 4.07 -12.20
CA SER A 36 -10.67 2.81 -11.68
C SER A 36 -9.70 1.64 -11.80
N ASP A 37 -8.73 1.68 -12.72
CA ASP A 37 -7.72 0.63 -12.86
C ASP A 37 -6.87 0.45 -11.59
N ASN A 38 -6.80 1.47 -10.73
CA ASN A 38 -6.09 1.36 -9.47
C ASN A 38 -6.71 0.33 -8.50
N TYR A 39 -7.98 -0.06 -8.69
CA TYR A 39 -8.56 -1.21 -7.97
C TYR A 39 -7.88 -2.53 -8.35
N GLN A 40 -7.19 -2.60 -9.49
CA GLN A 40 -6.34 -3.75 -9.82
C GLN A 40 -5.06 -3.78 -8.99
N THR A 41 -4.70 -2.72 -8.26
CA THR A 41 -3.48 -2.70 -7.42
C THR A 41 -3.81 -2.67 -5.93
N TYR A 42 -4.84 -1.93 -5.52
CA TYR A 42 -5.22 -1.77 -4.12
C TYR A 42 -6.56 -2.45 -3.84
N THR A 43 -6.52 -3.63 -3.22
CA THR A 43 -7.70 -4.47 -2.96
C THR A 43 -7.80 -4.87 -1.48
N PRO A 44 -7.97 -3.91 -0.54
CA PRO A 44 -8.23 -4.26 0.85
C PRO A 44 -9.58 -4.97 1.01
N PHE A 45 -9.69 -5.82 2.03
CA PHE A 45 -10.89 -6.65 2.26
C PHE A 45 -12.19 -5.84 2.46
N TYR A 46 -12.08 -4.61 2.96
CA TYR A 46 -13.22 -3.76 3.32
C TYR A 46 -13.73 -2.88 2.15
N GLY A 47 -13.13 -2.96 0.96
CA GLY A 47 -13.48 -2.12 -0.19
C GLY A 47 -13.17 -0.63 0.01
N MET A 48 -13.16 0.15 -1.08
CA MET A 48 -12.93 1.60 -1.01
C MET A 48 -13.73 2.30 -2.09
N SER A 49 -14.17 3.54 -1.80
CA SER A 49 -14.71 4.43 -2.84
C SER A 49 -13.59 5.00 -3.71
N ILE A 50 -13.92 5.57 -4.87
CA ILE A 50 -12.91 6.14 -5.79
C ILE A 50 -12.12 7.28 -5.13
N LYS A 51 -12.78 8.08 -4.30
CA LYS A 51 -12.15 9.17 -3.53
C LYS A 51 -11.17 8.62 -2.50
N GLN A 52 -11.54 7.56 -1.80
CA GLN A 52 -10.65 6.89 -0.84
C GLN A 52 -9.46 6.25 -1.55
N LEU A 53 -9.69 5.60 -2.69
CA LEU A 53 -8.62 5.00 -3.50
C LEU A 53 -7.59 6.04 -3.95
N ALA A 54 -8.04 7.20 -4.42
CA ALA A 54 -7.17 8.30 -4.82
C ALA A 54 -6.28 8.76 -3.65
N MET A 55 -6.89 9.05 -2.51
CA MET A 55 -6.17 9.50 -1.32
C MET A 55 -5.20 8.45 -0.79
N VAL A 56 -5.62 7.19 -0.68
CA VAL A 56 -4.79 6.08 -0.21
C VAL A 56 -3.59 5.87 -1.13
N LYS A 57 -3.80 5.88 -2.46
CA LYS A 57 -2.71 5.75 -3.43
C LYS A 57 -1.67 6.84 -3.24
N THR A 58 -2.10 8.11 -3.12
CA THR A 58 -1.21 9.26 -2.93
C THR A 58 -0.43 9.15 -1.63
N ILE A 59 -1.11 8.89 -0.51
CA ILE A 59 -0.48 8.75 0.82
C ILE A 59 0.51 7.58 0.84
N LEU A 60 0.17 6.44 0.24
CA LEU A 60 1.07 5.28 0.15
C LEU A 60 2.30 5.55 -0.72
N GLY A 61 2.18 6.43 -1.72
CA GLY A 61 3.30 6.92 -2.51
C GLY A 61 4.32 7.66 -1.65
N PHE A 62 3.86 8.64 -0.87
CA PHE A 62 4.72 9.38 0.06
C PHE A 62 5.29 8.47 1.15
N ARG A 63 4.46 7.65 1.80
CA ARG A 63 4.93 6.69 2.83
C ARG A 63 6.04 5.77 2.32
N ARG A 64 5.97 5.34 1.06
CA ARG A 64 7.02 4.50 0.47
C ARG A 64 8.36 5.23 0.35
N GLN A 65 8.33 6.52 0.00
CA GLN A 65 9.54 7.34 -0.14
C GLN A 65 10.12 7.70 1.22
N GLU A 66 9.26 8.06 2.17
CA GLU A 66 9.66 8.47 3.51
C GLU A 66 10.28 7.35 4.33
N PHE A 67 9.58 6.23 4.41
CA PHE A 67 9.97 5.12 5.28
C PHE A 67 10.80 4.08 4.53
N ILE A 68 11.62 4.53 3.58
CA ILE A 68 12.53 3.65 2.85
C ILE A 68 13.56 3.10 3.85
N HIS A 69 13.86 1.80 3.75
CA HIS A 69 14.74 1.08 4.68
C HIS A 69 14.25 0.95 6.14
N GLU A 70 13.06 1.46 6.48
CA GLU A 70 12.47 1.30 7.82
C GLU A 70 11.52 0.09 7.94
N GLY A 71 11.41 -0.73 6.88
CA GLY A 71 10.60 -1.96 6.88
C GLY A 71 9.08 -1.74 6.77
N LEU A 72 8.58 -0.51 6.91
CA LEU A 72 7.14 -0.23 6.93
C LEU A 72 6.42 -0.55 5.62
N ARG A 73 7.13 -0.59 4.49
CA ARG A 73 6.55 -0.90 3.18
C ARG A 73 5.90 -2.28 3.12
N TRP A 74 6.39 -3.25 3.88
CA TRP A 74 5.82 -4.60 3.88
C TRP A 74 4.40 -4.63 4.45
N PHE A 75 4.14 -3.86 5.51
CA PHE A 75 2.81 -3.74 6.10
C PHE A 75 1.82 -3.07 5.14
N ASP A 76 2.27 -2.05 4.39
CA ASP A 76 1.45 -1.43 3.34
C ASP A 76 1.07 -2.42 2.24
N ILE A 77 2.02 -3.25 1.81
CA ILE A 77 1.79 -4.31 0.82
C ILE A 77 0.74 -5.31 1.32
N ARG A 78 0.85 -5.74 2.58
CA ARG A 78 -0.07 -6.72 3.18
C ARG A 78 -1.48 -6.17 3.38
N ARG A 79 -1.62 -4.98 3.98
CA ARG A 79 -2.94 -4.43 4.35
C ARG A 79 -3.78 -4.00 3.13
N PHE A 80 -3.13 -3.64 2.03
CA PHE A 80 -3.79 -3.24 0.78
C PHE A 80 -3.70 -4.30 -0.34
N TYR A 81 -3.19 -5.50 -0.04
CA TYR A 81 -3.09 -6.62 -0.99
C TYR A 81 -2.33 -6.25 -2.27
N ILE A 82 -1.28 -5.43 -2.16
CA ILE A 82 -0.54 -4.92 -3.31
C ILE A 82 0.33 -6.05 -3.89
N PRO A 83 0.33 -6.29 -5.21
CA PRO A 83 1.25 -7.23 -5.83
C PRO A 83 2.69 -6.68 -5.83
N VAL A 84 3.68 -7.54 -5.61
CA VAL A 84 5.10 -7.14 -5.61
C VAL A 84 5.71 -7.52 -6.95
N LYS A 85 5.89 -6.50 -7.80
CA LYS A 85 6.52 -6.61 -9.12
C LYS A 85 7.85 -5.88 -9.11
N ARG A 86 8.90 -6.57 -9.53
CA ARG A 86 10.27 -6.05 -9.65
C ARG A 86 10.78 -6.41 -11.04
N THR A 87 11.50 -5.49 -11.66
CA THR A 87 12.27 -5.78 -12.86
C THR A 87 13.43 -6.68 -12.45
N SER A 88 13.45 -7.91 -12.95
CA SER A 88 14.51 -8.87 -12.68
C SER A 88 14.87 -9.60 -13.96
N LYS A 89 16.16 -9.73 -14.24
CA LYS A 89 16.69 -10.59 -15.32
C LYS A 89 16.87 -12.04 -14.88
N TYR A 90 16.59 -12.34 -13.61
CA TYR A 90 16.83 -13.65 -13.04
C TYR A 90 15.73 -14.63 -13.42
N LYS A 91 16.10 -15.79 -13.98
CA LYS A 91 15.17 -16.79 -14.51
C LYS A 91 14.19 -17.36 -13.49
N PHE A 92 14.55 -17.35 -12.20
CA PHE A 92 13.69 -17.88 -11.14
C PHE A 92 12.90 -16.80 -10.40
N TYR A 93 12.98 -15.53 -10.84
CA TYR A 93 12.18 -14.49 -10.23
C TYR A 93 10.69 -14.76 -10.51
N LYS A 94 9.93 -14.96 -9.44
CA LYS A 94 8.47 -15.04 -9.48
C LYS A 94 7.91 -13.83 -8.74
N GLN A 95 7.05 -13.08 -9.41
CA GLN A 95 6.31 -11.98 -8.78
C GLN A 95 5.47 -12.53 -7.62
N LEU A 96 5.24 -11.69 -6.60
CA LEU A 96 4.28 -12.02 -5.55
C LEU A 96 2.94 -11.43 -5.96
N GLU A 97 2.01 -12.31 -6.31
CA GLU A 97 0.64 -11.92 -6.64
C GLU A 97 -0.08 -11.36 -5.40
N LYS A 98 -1.26 -10.78 -5.58
CA LYS A 98 -1.99 -10.09 -4.50
C LYS A 98 -2.27 -10.99 -3.28
N GLU A 99 -2.85 -12.16 -3.52
CA GLU A 99 -3.24 -13.14 -2.50
C GLU A 99 -2.15 -14.21 -2.26
N ASP A 100 -0.92 -13.93 -2.67
CA ASP A 100 0.16 -14.91 -2.59
C ASP A 100 0.47 -15.31 -1.13
N PRO A 101 0.36 -16.61 -0.77
CA PRO A 101 0.59 -17.08 0.59
C PRO A 101 2.03 -16.87 1.05
N ARG A 102 2.99 -16.73 0.12
CA ARG A 102 4.41 -16.46 0.43
C ARG A 102 4.63 -15.09 1.08
N LYS A 103 3.63 -14.19 1.04
CA LYS A 103 3.69 -12.92 1.77
C LYS A 103 3.58 -13.10 3.30
N LEU A 104 3.13 -14.26 3.77
CA LEU A 104 3.08 -14.62 5.18
C LEU A 104 4.25 -15.54 5.53
N LEU A 105 4.99 -15.22 6.59
CA LEU A 105 6.05 -16.09 7.10
C LEU A 105 5.44 -17.41 7.60
N GLN A 106 6.17 -18.51 7.43
CA GLN A 106 5.71 -19.80 7.94
C GLN A 106 5.89 -19.83 9.46
N ILE A 107 5.01 -20.55 10.14
CA ILE A 107 5.16 -20.88 11.55
C ILE A 107 6.47 -21.66 11.74
N PRO A 108 7.23 -21.45 12.83
CA PRO A 108 8.45 -22.20 13.09
C PRO A 108 8.22 -23.71 13.10
N ALA A 109 9.16 -24.47 12.53
CA ALA A 109 9.06 -25.93 12.43
C ALA A 109 8.86 -26.63 13.77
N GLU A 110 9.47 -26.11 14.83
CA GLU A 110 9.29 -26.64 16.19
C GLU A 110 7.84 -26.52 16.66
N ALA A 111 7.17 -25.41 16.38
CA ALA A 111 5.78 -25.21 16.78
C ALA A 111 4.82 -26.08 15.94
N ILE A 112 5.14 -26.32 14.66
CA ILE A 112 4.41 -27.26 13.80
C ILE A 112 4.56 -28.70 14.32
N ASN A 113 5.78 -29.13 14.67
CA ASN A 113 6.04 -30.46 15.23
C ASN A 113 5.33 -30.67 16.59
N ARG A 114 5.03 -29.58 17.31
CA ARG A 114 4.24 -29.59 18.55
C ARG A 114 2.72 -29.53 18.30
N GLY A 115 2.27 -29.61 17.06
CA GLY A 115 0.87 -29.75 16.68
C GLY A 115 0.19 -28.50 16.13
N LEU A 116 0.91 -27.41 15.84
CA LEU A 116 0.31 -26.26 15.15
C LEU A 116 0.15 -26.53 13.65
N GLU A 117 -1.04 -26.22 13.13
CA GLU A 117 -1.33 -26.23 11.69
C GLU A 117 -0.42 -25.23 10.94
N PRO A 118 0.29 -25.64 9.89
CA PRO A 118 1.13 -24.73 9.10
C PRO A 118 0.29 -23.72 8.31
N ASN A 119 0.84 -22.53 8.07
CA ASN A 119 0.22 -21.57 7.16
C ASN A 119 0.15 -22.16 5.74
N PRO A 120 -0.93 -21.90 4.98
CA PRO A 120 -1.06 -22.31 3.58
C PRO A 120 0.12 -21.81 2.74
N ARG A 121 0.51 -22.59 1.73
CA ARG A 121 1.64 -22.32 0.83
C ARG A 121 1.29 -22.57 -0.62
#